data_AF-A0A645H507-F1
#
_entry.id   AF-A0A645H507-F1
#
_cell.length_a   1.000
_cell.length_b   1.000
_cell.length_c   1.000
_cell.angle_alpha   90.00
_cell.angle_beta   90.00
_cell.angle_gamma   90.00
#
_symmetry.space_group_name_H-M   'P 1'
#
loop_
_entity.id
_entity.type
_entity.pdbx_description
1 polymer ?
#
loop_
_entity_poly.entity_id
_entity_poly.type
_entity_poly.pdbx_seq_one_letter_code
_entity_poly.pdbx_strand_id
1 'polypeptide(L)'
;MEKVLKSERRGVTPFLNTAIYPCISDMESLLKETGIKHSAFYAAKFFENDGIVLKSKEIPLKKLSEISNEFKKKNGITDAEALSADLRYRYITKLCGKNVIKNKTYRKSTSDKIDDFLTHPILGIPIFLGILAFIFHIAFGENFLGIKGLPTIGQLLQDLAYYVLSYFKNTVQAFMINHAVSEWVKRLVEEGIIGGVGAVLSFIPQIMCLFLFLSVSSLSLTSFANV
;
A
#
# COMPACT_ATOMS: atom_id res chain seq x y z
N MET A 1 2.01 48.46 -2.79
CA MET A 1 1.41 47.15 -2.44
C MET A 1 1.33 46.92 -0.92
N GLU A 2 1.38 47.99 -0.10
CA GLU A 2 1.68 47.90 1.34
C GLU A 2 0.47 48.21 2.24
N LYS A 3 -0.63 48.73 1.68
CA LYS A 3 -1.86 49.07 2.42
C LYS A 3 -2.84 47.91 2.65
N VAL A 4 -2.65 46.76 2.02
CA VAL A 4 -3.60 45.61 2.09
C VAL A 4 -3.32 44.70 3.31
N LEU A 5 -2.22 44.90 4.03
CA LEU A 5 -1.77 43.97 5.08
C LEU A 5 -2.18 44.35 6.52
N LYS A 6 -2.88 45.48 6.73
CA LYS A 6 -3.23 45.97 8.09
C LYS A 6 -4.65 45.64 8.59
N SER A 7 -5.49 45.00 7.78
CA SER A 7 -6.81 44.54 8.26
C SER A 7 -6.67 43.24 9.05
N GLU A 8 -7.27 43.17 10.23
CA GLU A 8 -7.40 41.93 10.99
C GLU A 8 -8.05 40.85 10.12
N ARG A 9 -7.27 39.84 9.74
CA ARG A 9 -7.75 38.75 8.88
C ARG A 9 -8.61 37.82 9.72
N ARG A 10 -9.93 37.96 9.62
CA ARG A 10 -10.85 36.96 10.16
C ARG A 10 -10.84 35.73 9.26
N GLY A 11 -10.45 34.58 9.82
CA GLY A 11 -10.54 33.30 9.12
C GLY A 11 -12.01 32.98 8.84
N VAL A 12 -12.33 32.68 7.59
CA VAL A 12 -13.66 32.24 7.18
C VAL A 12 -13.63 30.72 7.04
N THR A 13 -14.63 30.04 7.61
CA THR A 13 -14.75 28.59 7.49
C THR A 13 -15.14 28.18 6.07
N PRO A 14 -14.57 27.10 5.49
CA PRO A 14 -14.98 26.59 4.18
C PRO A 14 -16.45 26.13 4.17
N PHE A 15 -17.06 25.96 5.35
CA PHE A 15 -18.42 25.49 5.51
C PHE A 15 -19.48 26.59 5.40
N LEU A 16 -19.13 27.88 5.32
CA LEU A 16 -20.07 29.02 5.47
C LEU A 16 -21.37 28.91 4.64
N ASN A 17 -21.29 28.36 3.43
CA ASN A 17 -22.43 28.21 2.51
C ASN A 17 -22.87 26.75 2.32
N THR A 18 -22.71 25.93 3.36
CA THR A 18 -23.00 24.48 3.31
C THR A 18 -24.10 24.09 4.29
N ALA A 19 -24.73 22.95 4.05
CA ALA A 19 -25.80 22.45 4.90
C ALA A 19 -25.36 22.23 6.36
N ILE A 20 -24.08 21.91 6.60
CA ILE A 20 -23.55 21.63 7.95
C ILE A 20 -23.17 22.90 8.73
N TYR A 21 -23.18 24.07 8.09
CA TYR A 21 -22.79 25.33 8.73
C TYR A 21 -23.60 25.68 9.99
N PRO A 22 -24.94 25.55 10.01
CA PRO A 22 -25.71 25.89 11.20
C PRO A 22 -25.26 25.10 12.43
N CYS A 23 -25.07 23.79 12.27
CA CYS A 23 -24.56 22.93 13.34
C CYS A 23 -23.17 23.37 13.83
N ILE A 24 -22.25 23.65 12.91
CA ILE A 24 -20.90 24.14 13.26
C ILE A 24 -20.97 25.49 13.96
N SER A 25 -21.84 26.40 13.53
CA SER A 25 -22.04 27.73 14.12
C SER A 25 -22.63 27.66 15.54
N ASP A 26 -23.58 26.76 15.78
CA ASP A 26 -24.16 26.52 17.10
C ASP A 26 -23.11 25.98 18.07
N MET A 27 -22.33 24.99 17.62
CA MET A 27 -21.21 24.44 18.38
C MET A 27 -20.11 25.47 18.63
N GLU A 28 -19.78 26.31 17.63
CA GLU A 28 -18.82 27.40 17.77
C GLU A 28 -19.25 28.41 18.83
N SER A 29 -20.54 28.75 18.89
CA SER A 29 -21.09 29.69 19.86
C SER A 29 -20.98 29.16 21.29
N LEU A 30 -21.33 27.89 21.50
CA LEU A 30 -21.13 27.21 22.79
C LEU A 30 -19.65 27.21 23.23
N LEU A 31 -18.74 26.96 22.29
CA LEU A 31 -17.30 26.96 22.57
C LEU A 31 -16.77 28.36 22.90
N LYS A 32 -17.33 29.42 22.30
CA LYS A 32 -16.98 30.81 22.64
C LYS A 32 -17.36 31.17 24.08
N GLU A 33 -18.52 30.72 24.55
CA GLU A 33 -18.94 30.93 25.94
C GLU A 33 -17.98 30.31 26.95
N THR A 34 -17.35 29.19 26.58
CA THR A 34 -16.34 28.52 27.43
C THR A 34 -14.95 29.18 27.38
N GLY A 35 -14.74 30.21 26.57
CA GLY A 35 -13.46 30.92 26.44
C GLY A 35 -12.41 30.21 25.60
N ILE A 36 -12.77 29.16 24.85
CA ILE A 36 -11.85 28.41 24.00
C ILE A 36 -11.43 29.24 22.79
N LYS A 37 -10.11 29.43 22.62
CA LYS A 37 -9.54 30.06 21.43
C LYS A 37 -9.73 29.16 20.20
N HIS A 38 -9.94 29.77 19.03
CA HIS A 38 -10.18 29.05 17.76
C HIS A 38 -11.42 28.13 17.78
N SER A 39 -12.50 28.58 18.42
CA SER A 39 -13.76 27.83 18.54
C SER A 39 -14.31 27.27 17.23
N ALA A 40 -14.18 27.98 16.10
CA ALA A 40 -14.63 27.51 14.80
C ALA A 40 -13.89 26.23 14.33
N PHE A 41 -12.60 26.12 14.63
CA PHE A 41 -11.80 24.95 14.30
C PHE A 41 -12.23 23.75 15.15
N TYR A 42 -12.37 23.95 16.45
CA TYR A 42 -12.81 22.89 17.37
C TYR A 42 -14.23 22.42 17.07
N ALA A 43 -15.16 23.33 16.71
CA ALA A 43 -16.52 22.96 16.29
C ALA A 43 -16.52 22.08 15.04
N ALA A 44 -15.76 22.46 14.01
CA ALA A 44 -15.66 21.67 12.78
C ALA A 44 -15.00 20.30 13.03
N LYS A 45 -13.94 20.26 13.84
CA LYS A 45 -13.24 19.00 14.17
C LYS A 45 -14.06 18.09 15.07
N PHE A 46 -14.84 18.65 15.97
CA PHE A 46 -15.81 17.89 16.75
C PHE A 46 -16.90 17.29 15.86
N PHE A 47 -17.41 18.05 14.88
CA PHE A 47 -18.38 17.53 13.90
C PHE A 47 -17.83 16.32 13.11
N GLU A 48 -16.54 16.35 12.77
CA GLU A 48 -15.79 15.27 12.10
C GLU A 48 -15.55 14.04 12.98
N ASN A 49 -15.92 14.06 14.27
CA ASN A 49 -15.55 13.04 15.24
C ASN A 49 -14.03 12.88 15.41
N ASP A 50 -13.27 13.98 15.34
CA ASP A 50 -11.81 13.96 15.48
C ASP A 50 -11.36 13.42 16.85
N GLY A 51 -10.51 12.40 16.83
CA GLY A 51 -10.09 11.68 18.03
C GLY A 51 -9.26 12.49 19.02
N ILE A 52 -8.61 13.58 18.59
CA ILE A 52 -7.84 14.48 19.47
C ILE A 52 -8.81 15.41 20.20
N VAL A 53 -9.77 15.98 19.46
CA VAL A 53 -10.77 16.90 20.01
C VAL A 53 -11.70 16.19 21.00
N LEU A 54 -12.10 14.94 20.71
CA LEU A 54 -12.94 14.14 21.60
C LEU A 54 -12.26 13.78 22.94
N LYS A 55 -10.92 13.79 23.00
CA LYS A 55 -10.15 13.52 24.21
C LYS A 55 -9.83 14.76 25.04
N SER A 56 -10.19 15.95 24.55
CA SER A 56 -9.92 17.20 25.26
C SER A 56 -10.82 17.36 26.49
N LYS A 57 -10.21 17.70 27.64
CA LYS A 57 -10.93 17.93 28.90
C LYS A 57 -11.59 19.31 28.98
N GLU A 58 -11.13 20.27 28.18
CA GLU A 58 -11.60 21.65 28.21
C GLU A 58 -12.93 21.85 27.48
N ILE A 59 -13.37 20.84 26.71
CA ILE A 59 -14.52 20.92 25.81
C ILE A 59 -15.77 20.32 26.47
N PRO A 60 -16.94 20.98 26.39
CA PRO A 60 -18.20 20.45 26.90
C PRO A 60 -18.75 19.33 25.98
N LEU A 61 -18.12 18.15 26.04
CA LEU A 61 -18.38 17.02 25.13
C LEU A 61 -19.85 16.59 25.08
N LYS A 62 -20.58 16.61 26.20
CA LYS A 62 -21.98 16.18 26.27
C LYS A 62 -22.92 17.08 25.45
N LYS A 63 -22.82 18.39 25.64
CA LYS A 63 -23.68 19.35 24.92
C LYS A 63 -23.37 19.36 23.43
N LEU A 64 -22.08 19.27 23.05
CA LEU A 64 -21.69 19.24 21.64
C LEU A 64 -22.12 17.94 20.96
N SER A 65 -22.04 16.79 21.65
CA SER A 65 -22.48 15.52 21.08
C SER A 65 -23.99 15.48 20.88
N GLU A 66 -24.78 16.10 21.76
CA GLU A 66 -26.23 16.26 21.60
C GLU A 66 -26.56 17.04 20.31
N ILE A 67 -25.98 18.24 20.13
CA ILE A 67 -26.19 19.07 18.93
C ILE A 67 -25.75 18.33 17.67
N SER A 68 -24.56 17.73 17.69
CA SER A 68 -23.98 17.02 16.54
C SER A 68 -24.80 15.80 16.14
N ASN A 69 -25.23 14.98 17.10
CA ASN A 69 -26.00 13.77 16.84
C ASN A 69 -27.43 14.07 16.38
N GLU A 70 -28.09 15.07 17.00
CA GLU A 70 -29.41 15.51 16.56
C GLU A 70 -29.38 15.99 15.12
N PHE A 71 -28.38 16.82 14.79
CA PHE A 71 -28.21 17.35 13.44
C PHE A 71 -27.89 16.24 12.42
N LYS A 72 -26.97 15.33 12.75
CA LYS A 72 -26.60 14.19 11.88
C LYS A 72 -27.81 13.29 11.62
N LYS A 73 -28.59 12.97 12.66
CA LYS A 73 -29.79 12.14 12.55
C LYS A 73 -30.86 12.82 11.69
N LYS A 74 -31.10 14.11 11.90
CA LYS A 74 -32.09 14.89 11.13
C LYS A 74 -31.75 14.99 9.64
N ASN A 75 -30.47 15.09 9.30
CA ASN A 75 -30.00 15.26 7.93
C ASN A 75 -29.51 13.95 7.27
N GLY A 76 -29.66 12.80 7.94
CA GLY A 76 -29.22 11.50 7.41
C GLY A 76 -27.71 11.39 7.19
N ILE A 77 -26.90 12.12 7.96
CA ILE A 77 -25.43 12.14 7.82
C ILE A 77 -24.85 10.95 8.57
N THR A 78 -24.43 9.93 7.83
CA THR A 78 -23.79 8.72 8.38
C THR A 78 -22.29 8.88 8.58
N ASP A 79 -21.64 9.58 7.64
CA ASP A 79 -20.19 9.83 7.66
C ASP A 79 -19.91 11.33 7.58
N ALA A 80 -19.72 11.94 8.75
CA ALA A 80 -19.45 13.37 8.87
C ALA A 80 -18.03 13.74 8.46
N GLU A 81 -17.08 12.81 8.56
CA GLU A 81 -15.68 13.02 8.16
C GLU A 81 -15.58 13.09 6.64
N ALA A 82 -16.16 12.11 5.93
CA ALA A 82 -16.21 12.10 4.47
C ALA A 82 -16.98 13.31 3.92
N LEU A 83 -18.12 13.66 4.54
CA LEU A 83 -18.89 14.84 4.15
C LEU A 83 -18.07 16.14 4.32
N SER A 84 -17.38 16.30 5.45
CA SER A 84 -16.52 17.47 5.67
C SER A 84 -15.37 17.54 4.66
N ALA A 85 -14.74 16.40 4.35
CA ALA A 85 -13.69 16.31 3.34
C ALA A 85 -14.18 16.71 1.95
N ASP A 86 -15.34 16.21 1.50
CA ASP A 86 -15.96 16.59 0.22
C ASP A 86 -16.22 18.10 0.15
N LEU A 87 -16.81 18.69 1.19
CA LEU A 87 -17.12 20.12 1.23
C LEU A 87 -15.86 21.00 1.17
N ARG A 88 -14.79 20.61 1.87
CA ARG A 88 -13.48 21.29 1.77
C ARG A 88 -12.90 21.18 0.38
N TYR A 89 -12.95 19.98 -0.22
CA TYR A 89 -12.45 19.75 -1.56
C TYR A 89 -13.20 20.63 -2.57
N ARG A 90 -14.53 20.62 -2.54
CA ARG A 90 -15.38 21.47 -3.39
C ARG A 90 -15.10 22.96 -3.22
N TYR A 91 -14.88 23.42 -1.99
CA TYR A 91 -14.50 24.80 -1.70
C TYR A 91 -13.17 25.15 -2.37
N ILE A 92 -12.14 24.32 -2.18
CA ILE A 92 -10.82 24.51 -2.79
C ILE A 92 -10.91 24.44 -4.31
N THR A 93 -11.60 23.45 -4.89
CA THR A 93 -11.80 23.30 -6.33
C THR A 93 -12.46 24.54 -6.92
N LYS A 94 -13.47 25.11 -6.25
CA LYS A 94 -14.14 26.34 -6.70
C LYS A 94 -13.20 27.54 -6.66
N LEU A 95 -12.37 27.67 -5.64
CA LEU A 95 -11.36 28.73 -5.55
C LEU A 95 -10.28 28.58 -6.62
N CYS A 96 -9.74 27.37 -6.78
CA CYS A 96 -8.73 27.07 -7.79
C CYS A 96 -9.27 27.26 -9.20
N GLY A 97 -10.50 26.81 -9.48
CA GLY A 97 -11.12 26.98 -10.80
C GLY A 97 -11.32 28.43 -11.22
N LYS A 98 -11.51 29.35 -10.26
CA LYS A 98 -11.65 30.79 -10.53
C LYS A 98 -10.31 31.52 -10.67
N ASN A 99 -9.28 31.05 -9.98
CA ASN A 99 -8.05 31.83 -9.77
C ASN A 99 -6.79 31.19 -10.35
N VAL A 100 -6.84 29.94 -10.80
CA VAL A 100 -5.68 29.20 -11.33
C VAL A 100 -5.78 29.11 -12.85
N ILE A 101 -4.83 29.74 -13.54
CA ILE A 101 -4.62 29.56 -14.98
C ILE A 101 -3.83 28.25 -15.14
N LYS A 102 -4.51 27.17 -15.52
CA LYS A 102 -3.83 25.90 -15.85
C LYS A 102 -3.10 26.06 -17.18
N ASN A 103 -1.77 26.02 -17.14
CA ASN A 103 -0.97 25.93 -18.36
C ASN A 103 -1.26 24.58 -19.03
N LYS A 104 -1.72 24.59 -20.29
CA LYS A 104 -2.05 23.36 -21.06
C LYS A 104 -0.81 22.52 -21.41
N THR A 105 0.39 22.99 -21.09
CA THR A 105 1.65 22.30 -21.33
C THR A 105 1.94 21.25 -20.25
N TYR A 106 1.00 20.34 -19.99
CA TYR A 106 1.36 19.09 -19.32
C TYR A 106 1.95 18.15 -20.37
N ARG A 107 3.28 18.23 -20.55
CA ARG A 107 4.01 17.29 -21.38
C ARG A 107 4.08 15.99 -20.58
N LYS A 108 3.28 14.98 -20.96
CA LYS A 108 3.32 13.66 -20.31
C LYS A 108 4.77 13.22 -20.14
N SER A 109 5.14 12.92 -18.90
CA SER A 109 6.46 12.40 -18.57
C SER A 109 6.67 11.05 -19.25
N THR A 110 7.91 10.59 -19.34
CA THR A 110 8.18 9.22 -19.80
C THR A 110 7.53 8.19 -18.88
N SER A 111 7.36 8.48 -17.58
CA SER A 111 6.64 7.64 -16.63
C SER A 111 5.16 7.54 -16.98
N ASP A 112 4.48 8.67 -17.20
CA ASP A 112 3.04 8.71 -17.48
C ASP A 112 2.68 7.93 -18.74
N LYS A 113 3.58 7.91 -19.73
CA LYS A 113 3.39 7.15 -20.97
C LYS A 113 3.57 5.64 -20.77
N ILE A 114 4.50 5.25 -19.90
CA ILE A 114 4.72 3.85 -19.55
C ILE A 114 3.51 3.35 -18.76
N ASP A 115 3.02 4.10 -17.79
CA ASP A 115 1.85 3.71 -16.99
C ASP A 115 0.58 3.60 -17.83
N ASP A 116 0.31 4.53 -18.76
CA ASP A 116 -0.81 4.45 -19.70
C ASP A 116 -0.75 3.17 -20.57
N PHE A 117 0.46 2.73 -20.95
CA PHE A 117 0.67 1.53 -21.76
C PHE A 117 0.52 0.26 -20.92
N LEU A 118 1.11 0.24 -19.72
CA LEU A 118 1.07 -0.89 -18.79
C LEU A 118 -0.32 -1.13 -18.20
N THR A 119 -1.12 -0.07 -18.01
CA THR A 119 -2.46 -0.14 -17.41
C THR A 119 -3.60 -0.26 -18.43
N HIS A 120 -3.28 -0.39 -19.72
CA HIS A 120 -4.30 -0.50 -20.76
C HIS A 120 -5.20 -1.73 -20.50
N PRO A 121 -6.54 -1.61 -20.55
CA PRO A 121 -7.47 -2.66 -20.10
C PRO A 121 -7.33 -4.00 -20.86
N ILE A 122 -6.86 -3.97 -22.10
CA ILE A 122 -6.68 -5.17 -22.94
C ILE A 122 -5.21 -5.57 -23.07
N LEU A 123 -4.27 -4.61 -23.07
CA LEU A 123 -2.85 -4.89 -23.29
C LEU A 123 -2.11 -5.14 -21.97
N GLY A 124 -2.62 -4.60 -20.86
CA GLY A 124 -2.06 -4.79 -19.53
C GLY A 124 -2.06 -6.26 -19.11
N ILE A 125 -3.10 -7.04 -19.45
CA ILE A 125 -3.16 -8.46 -19.11
C ILE A 125 -2.07 -9.27 -19.85
N PRO A 126 -1.92 -9.20 -21.18
CA PRO A 126 -0.80 -9.84 -21.89
C PRO A 126 0.57 -9.38 -21.42
N ILE A 127 0.77 -8.09 -21.17
CA ILE A 127 2.04 -7.54 -20.69
C ILE A 127 2.38 -8.10 -19.31
N PHE A 128 1.40 -8.09 -18.40
CA PHE A 128 1.53 -8.66 -17.07
C PHE A 128 1.89 -10.15 -17.13
N LEU A 129 1.19 -10.93 -17.95
CA LEU A 129 1.50 -12.35 -18.17
C LEU A 129 2.90 -12.53 -18.78
N GLY A 130 3.32 -11.66 -19.69
CA GLY A 130 4.66 -11.69 -20.27
C GLY A 130 5.76 -11.44 -19.24
N ILE A 131 5.58 -10.45 -18.36
CA ILE A 131 6.50 -10.18 -17.25
C ILE A 131 6.52 -11.35 -16.26
N LEU A 132 5.36 -11.89 -15.91
CA LEU A 132 5.26 -13.05 -15.02
C LEU A 132 5.93 -14.29 -15.64
N ALA A 133 5.69 -14.55 -16.92
CA ALA A 133 6.34 -15.64 -17.65
C ALA A 133 7.86 -15.46 -17.72
N PHE A 134 8.33 -14.22 -17.89
CA PHE A 134 9.75 -13.90 -17.88
C PHE A 134 10.39 -14.16 -16.50
N ILE A 135 9.75 -13.70 -15.42
CA ILE A 135 10.22 -13.96 -14.05
C ILE A 135 10.21 -15.46 -13.76
N PHE A 136 9.15 -16.16 -14.16
CA PHE A 136 9.05 -17.61 -14.03
C PHE A 136 10.15 -18.31 -14.83
N HIS A 137 10.48 -17.83 -16.03
CA HIS A 137 11.58 -18.36 -16.84
C HIS A 137 12.93 -18.21 -16.14
N ILE A 138 13.20 -17.07 -15.50
CA ILE A 138 14.46 -16.87 -14.76
C ILE A 138 14.53 -17.76 -13.51
N ALA A 139 13.41 -18.03 -12.86
CA ALA A 139 13.37 -18.90 -11.69
C ALA A 139 13.44 -20.39 -12.08
N PHE A 140 12.62 -20.85 -13.02
CA PHE A 140 12.42 -22.28 -13.30
C PHE A 140 13.00 -22.76 -14.63
N GLY A 141 13.50 -21.88 -15.48
CA GLY A 141 14.05 -22.25 -16.77
C GLY A 141 15.39 -22.97 -16.63
N GLU A 142 15.58 -24.06 -17.38
CA GLU A 142 16.87 -24.76 -17.43
C GLU A 142 17.92 -23.93 -18.17
N ASN A 143 17.55 -23.31 -19.29
CA ASN A 143 18.42 -22.52 -20.14
C ASN A 143 17.96 -21.06 -20.17
N PHE A 144 18.88 -20.13 -19.89
CA PHE A 144 18.62 -18.70 -19.95
C PHE A 144 18.32 -18.27 -21.38
N LEU A 145 17.09 -17.80 -21.61
CA LEU A 145 16.58 -17.37 -22.91
C LEU A 145 16.79 -18.38 -24.06
N GLY A 146 16.84 -19.68 -23.75
CA GLY A 146 17.06 -20.74 -24.74
C GLY A 146 18.51 -20.91 -25.21
N ILE A 147 19.46 -20.21 -24.60
CA ILE A 147 20.90 -20.39 -24.86
C ILE A 147 21.33 -21.69 -24.17
N LYS A 148 21.60 -22.73 -24.98
CA LYS A 148 22.00 -24.04 -24.48
C LYS A 148 23.27 -23.95 -23.63
N GLY A 149 23.21 -24.49 -22.41
CA GLY A 149 24.34 -24.55 -21.49
C GLY A 149 24.54 -23.30 -20.63
N LEU A 150 23.68 -22.29 -20.76
CA LEU A 150 23.65 -21.16 -19.84
C LEU A 150 22.51 -21.36 -18.84
N PRO A 151 22.77 -21.82 -17.61
CA PRO A 151 21.71 -22.02 -16.62
C PRO A 151 21.10 -20.69 -16.18
N THR A 152 19.83 -20.72 -15.81
CA THR A 152 19.20 -19.56 -15.17
C THR A 152 19.66 -19.40 -13.73
N ILE A 153 19.36 -18.24 -13.12
CA ILE A 153 19.71 -17.98 -11.72
C ILE A 153 19.05 -19.02 -10.81
N GLY A 154 17.79 -19.36 -11.05
CA GLY A 154 17.12 -20.36 -10.23
C GLY A 154 17.68 -21.77 -10.42
N GLN A 155 18.07 -22.15 -11.65
CA GLN A 155 18.74 -23.42 -11.92
C GLN A 155 20.10 -23.49 -11.20
N LEU A 156 20.91 -22.44 -11.26
CA LEU A 156 22.20 -22.38 -10.56
C LEU A 156 22.06 -22.60 -9.05
N LEU A 157 21.02 -22.00 -8.45
CA LEU A 157 20.74 -22.14 -7.03
C LEU A 157 20.24 -23.55 -6.67
N GLN A 158 19.43 -24.15 -7.55
CA GLN A 158 18.98 -25.54 -7.39
C GLN A 158 20.15 -26.52 -7.51
N ASP A 159 21.04 -26.34 -8.48
CA ASP A 159 22.23 -27.17 -8.68
C ASP A 159 23.16 -27.10 -7.46
N LEU A 160 23.32 -25.91 -6.89
CA LEU A 160 24.08 -25.71 -5.65
C LEU A 160 23.45 -26.47 -4.49
N ALA A 161 22.12 -26.40 -4.32
CA ALA A 161 21.42 -27.15 -3.28
C ALA A 161 21.54 -28.66 -3.49
N TYR A 162 21.42 -29.13 -4.74
CA TYR A 162 21.61 -30.53 -5.08
C TYR A 162 23.03 -31.01 -4.78
N TYR A 163 24.04 -30.19 -5.04
CA TYR A 163 25.44 -30.50 -4.70
C TYR A 163 25.62 -30.69 -3.18
N VAL A 164 25.09 -29.76 -2.36
CA VAL A 164 25.14 -29.86 -0.89
C VAL A 164 24.40 -31.10 -0.39
N LEU A 165 23.21 -31.37 -0.92
CA LEU A 165 22.42 -32.55 -0.59
C LEU A 165 23.13 -33.85 -0.98
N SER A 166 23.80 -33.87 -2.13
CA SER A 166 24.56 -35.03 -2.61
C SER A 166 25.76 -35.31 -1.71
N TYR A 167 26.48 -34.27 -1.28
CA TYR A 167 27.57 -34.42 -0.32
C TYR A 167 27.09 -35.00 1.02
N PHE A 168 25.96 -34.51 1.53
CA PHE A 168 25.32 -35.05 2.73
C PHE A 168 24.91 -36.52 2.53
N LYS A 169 24.26 -36.85 1.40
CA LYS A 169 23.86 -38.21 1.05
C LYS A 169 25.04 -39.17 1.05
N ASN A 170 26.14 -38.80 0.39
CA ASN A 170 27.35 -39.64 0.31
C ASN A 170 27.98 -39.87 1.69
N THR A 171 27.93 -38.86 2.57
CA THR A 171 28.43 -38.97 3.95
C THR A 171 27.60 -39.97 4.76
N VAL A 172 26.27 -39.88 4.66
CA VAL A 172 25.35 -40.82 5.32
C VAL A 172 25.54 -42.24 4.77
N GLN A 173 25.69 -42.38 3.45
CA GLN A 173 25.94 -43.67 2.82
C GLN A 173 27.24 -44.31 3.33
N ALA A 174 28.34 -43.56 3.36
CA ALA A 174 29.62 -44.05 3.90
C ALA A 174 29.50 -44.50 5.37
N PHE A 175 28.75 -43.75 6.19
CA PHE A 175 28.50 -44.12 7.58
C PHE A 175 27.73 -45.43 7.72
N MET A 176 26.69 -45.64 6.90
CA MET A 176 25.87 -46.86 6.92
C MET A 176 26.64 -48.09 6.43
N ILE A 177 27.52 -47.93 5.43
CA ILE A 177 28.39 -49.00 4.95
C ILE A 177 29.36 -49.45 6.06
N ASN A 178 29.98 -48.48 6.75
CA ASN A 178 30.93 -48.77 7.83
C ASN A 178 30.30 -49.47 9.05
N HIS A 179 28.99 -49.31 9.27
CA HIS A 179 28.26 -49.94 10.38
C HIS A 179 27.51 -51.21 9.96
N ALA A 180 27.76 -51.75 8.76
CA ALA A 180 27.12 -52.95 8.24
C ALA A 180 25.57 -52.92 8.34
N VAL A 181 24.98 -51.75 8.10
CA VAL A 181 23.52 -51.57 8.14
C VAL A 181 22.85 -52.43 7.06
N SER A 182 21.69 -53.01 7.36
CA SER A 182 20.95 -53.87 6.43
C SER A 182 20.47 -53.11 5.19
N GLU A 183 20.42 -53.81 4.04
CA GLU A 183 20.16 -53.20 2.73
C GLU A 183 18.81 -52.47 2.62
N TRP A 184 17.75 -53.00 3.24
CA TRP A 184 16.43 -52.36 3.21
C TRP A 184 16.42 -50.99 3.94
N VAL A 185 17.23 -50.83 5.00
CA VAL A 185 17.37 -49.57 5.74
C VAL A 185 18.12 -48.55 4.90
N LYS A 186 19.20 -48.97 4.21
CA LYS A 186 19.94 -48.07 3.32
C LYS A 186 19.03 -47.51 2.23
N ARG A 187 18.22 -48.36 1.59
CA ARG A 187 17.25 -47.93 0.56
C ARG A 187 16.19 -47.00 1.13
N LEU A 188 15.64 -47.30 2.31
CA LEU A 188 14.66 -46.43 2.97
C LEU A 188 15.23 -45.03 3.25
N VAL A 189 16.48 -44.97 3.72
CA VAL A 189 17.14 -43.71 4.05
C VAL A 189 17.56 -42.95 2.79
N GLU A 190 18.20 -43.62 1.81
CA GLU A 190 18.75 -42.97 0.62
C GLU A 190 17.70 -42.57 -0.41
N GLU A 191 16.77 -43.49 -0.74
CA GLU A 191 15.74 -43.28 -1.76
C GLU A 191 14.49 -42.65 -1.14
N GLY A 192 14.11 -43.08 0.06
CA GLY A 192 12.91 -42.59 0.74
C GLY A 192 13.12 -41.22 1.38
N ILE A 193 13.90 -41.17 2.46
CA ILE A 193 14.05 -39.95 3.28
C ILE A 193 14.88 -38.90 2.54
N ILE A 194 16.13 -39.22 2.20
CA ILE A 194 17.06 -38.26 1.59
C ILE A 194 16.62 -37.91 0.17
N GLY A 195 16.17 -38.89 -0.62
CA GLY A 195 15.61 -38.65 -1.95
C GLY A 195 14.37 -37.75 -1.91
N GLY A 196 13.37 -38.11 -1.09
CA GLY A 196 12.12 -37.37 -0.98
C GLY A 196 12.30 -35.95 -0.42
N VAL A 197 12.94 -35.83 0.74
CA VAL A 197 13.18 -34.52 1.38
C VAL A 197 14.17 -33.69 0.57
N GLY A 198 15.20 -34.33 0.00
CA GLY A 198 16.20 -33.66 -0.83
C GLY A 198 15.60 -33.05 -2.10
N ALA A 199 14.64 -33.74 -2.74
CA ALA A 199 13.91 -33.17 -3.87
C ALA A 199 13.23 -31.85 -3.48
N VAL A 200 12.45 -31.84 -2.39
CA VAL A 200 11.75 -30.62 -1.91
C VAL A 200 12.75 -29.51 -1.52
N LEU A 201 13.80 -29.86 -0.78
CA LEU A 201 14.81 -28.89 -0.33
C LEU A 201 15.56 -28.26 -1.51
N SER A 202 15.80 -29.00 -2.60
CA SER A 202 16.47 -28.48 -3.79
C SER A 202 15.66 -27.40 -4.52
N PHE A 203 14.32 -27.41 -4.38
CA PHE A 203 13.44 -26.40 -4.98
C PHE A 203 13.30 -25.12 -4.15
N ILE A 204 13.65 -25.14 -2.86
CA ILE A 204 13.50 -23.95 -1.98
C ILE A 204 14.28 -22.74 -2.52
N PRO A 205 15.56 -22.84 -2.90
CA PRO A 205 16.30 -21.69 -3.44
C PRO A 205 15.66 -21.11 -4.70
N GLN A 206 15.06 -21.97 -5.54
CA GLN A 206 14.38 -21.57 -6.76
C GLN A 206 13.10 -20.78 -6.48
N ILE A 207 12.31 -21.23 -5.49
CA ILE A 207 11.12 -20.53 -5.00
C ILE A 207 11.50 -19.19 -4.34
N MET A 208 12.59 -19.16 -3.55
CA MET A 208 13.10 -17.91 -2.97
C MET A 208 13.51 -16.91 -4.05
N CYS A 209 14.14 -17.39 -5.13
CA CYS A 209 14.50 -16.60 -6.29
C CYS A 209 13.26 -15.99 -6.97
N LEU A 210 12.20 -16.79 -7.16
CA LEU A 210 10.91 -16.32 -7.67
C LEU A 210 10.34 -15.20 -6.80
N PHE A 211 10.25 -15.40 -5.48
CA PHE A 211 9.69 -14.40 -4.57
C PHE A 211 10.53 -13.12 -4.52
N LEU A 212 11.86 -13.22 -4.66
CA LEU A 212 12.74 -12.07 -4.76
C LEU A 212 12.42 -11.23 -6.00
N PHE A 213 12.28 -11.86 -7.17
CA PHE A 213 11.93 -11.15 -8.40
C PHE A 213 10.53 -10.54 -8.34
N LEU A 214 9.55 -11.28 -7.80
CA LEU A 214 8.21 -10.74 -7.57
C LEU A 214 8.21 -9.54 -6.61
N SER A 215 9.01 -9.59 -5.55
CA SER A 215 9.17 -8.47 -4.60
C SER A 215 9.69 -7.22 -5.31
N VAL A 216 10.77 -7.33 -6.08
CA VAL A 216 11.35 -6.21 -6.83
C VAL A 216 10.36 -5.64 -7.86
N SER A 217 9.66 -6.50 -8.60
CA SER A 217 8.64 -6.06 -9.56
C SER A 217 7.44 -5.39 -8.89
N SER A 218 7.00 -5.89 -7.73
CA SER A 218 5.90 -5.29 -6.98
C SER A 218 6.28 -3.91 -6.42
N LEU A 219 7.48 -3.76 -5.87
CA LEU A 219 7.97 -2.49 -5.31
C LEU A 219 8.10 -1.41 -6.38
N SER A 220 8.53 -1.78 -7.58
CA SER A 220 8.56 -0.90 -8.74
C SER A 220 7.17 -0.32 -9.03
N LEU A 221 6.13 -1.17 -9.09
CA LEU A 221 4.75 -0.75 -9.36
C LEU A 221 4.18 0.16 -8.25
N THR A 222 4.49 -0.10 -6.97
CA THR A 222 4.06 0.78 -5.86
C THR A 222 4.82 2.10 -5.81
N SER A 223 6.08 2.14 -6.27
CA SER A 223 6.87 3.37 -6.35
C SER A 223 6.39 4.29 -7.47
N PHE A 224 5.84 3.76 -8.57
CA PHE A 224 5.23 4.55 -9.63
C PHE A 224 3.84 5.08 -9.24
N ALA A 225 3.10 4.38 -8.38
CA ALA A 225 1.79 4.84 -7.90
C ALA A 225 1.84 6.00 -6.87
N ASN A 226 3.03 6.33 -6.34
CA ASN A 226 3.22 7.34 -5.28
C ASN A 226 3.95 8.62 -5.76
N VAL A 227 4.01 8.86 -7.08
CA VAL A 227 4.51 10.11 -7.70
C VAL A 227 3.42 10.72 -8.55
#